data_AF-G9YHG4-F1
#
_entry.id   AF-G9YHG4-F1
#
_cell.length_a   1.000
_cell.length_b   1.000
_cell.length_c   1.000
_cell.angle_alpha   90.00
_cell.angle_beta   90.00
_cell.angle_gamma   90.00
#
_symmetry.space_group_name_H-M   'P 1'
#
loop_
_entity.id
_entity.type
_entity.pdbx_description
1 polymer ?
#
loop_
_entity_poly.entity_id
_entity_poly.type
_entity_poly.pdbx_seq_one_letter_code
_entity_poly.pdbx_strand_id
1 'polypeptide(L)'
;MIDWLKFNDDELSDYLNRDLEYTDKGQIKSNTTNIITVLVNPLFCKEEQIIYGTIFFDTCSMTVRFLGTLKGEKQEENEIRKWNDHLTNLLGVEIEREFGIKYSKNRMDDAITFIAHKRAINLPAMHMKSLAYDGESHISKLLPKYLGAEDTKLNAWIMEHMLVGMVKRVFSLGCKFDELMVLTGIQGIGKTSFIEKLALFPEWYCSLNNIKGKDAVSNLVGKVVVKLEEFVALRNAKSADEAKLFISARTSTVRLPTKDFLLM
;
A
#
# COMPACT_ATOMS: atom_id res chain seq x y z
N MET A 1 -12.99 11.17 6.92
CA MET A 1 -11.69 10.95 7.56
C MET A 1 -11.47 9.45 7.67
N ILE A 2 -10.30 8.95 7.28
CA ILE A 2 -9.96 7.52 7.35
C ILE A 2 -9.59 7.22 8.82
N ASP A 3 -10.59 7.00 9.66
CA ASP A 3 -10.43 6.93 11.12
C ASP A 3 -9.72 5.66 11.61
N TRP A 4 -9.53 4.69 10.73
CA TRP A 4 -8.86 3.44 11.05
C TRP A 4 -7.33 3.50 10.96
N LEU A 5 -6.78 4.57 10.39
CA LEU A 5 -5.34 4.72 10.22
C LEU A 5 -4.73 5.47 11.40
N LYS A 6 -3.93 4.74 12.19
CA LYS A 6 -3.21 5.26 13.35
C LYS A 6 -1.71 5.16 13.12
N PHE A 7 -1.01 6.24 13.43
CA PHE A 7 0.45 6.33 13.32
C PHE A 7 1.08 6.49 14.69
N ASN A 8 2.29 5.97 14.84
CA ASN A 8 3.12 6.15 16.01
C ASN A 8 4.34 6.99 15.63
N ASP A 9 4.61 8.04 16.40
CA ASP A 9 5.74 8.96 16.22
C ASP A 9 6.88 8.71 17.22
N ASP A 10 6.85 7.59 17.98
CA ASP A 10 7.90 7.22 18.94
C ASP A 10 9.30 7.25 18.33
N GLU A 11 9.46 6.74 17.10
CA GLU A 11 10.76 6.75 16.41
C GLU A 11 11.17 8.12 15.85
N LEU A 12 10.32 9.14 15.97
CA LEU A 12 10.53 10.53 15.57
C LEU A 12 10.59 11.48 16.78
N SER A 13 10.63 10.95 18.01
CA SER A 13 10.60 11.74 19.25
C SER A 13 11.68 12.83 19.30
N ASP A 14 12.86 12.54 18.77
CA ASP A 14 14.01 13.44 18.72
C ASP A 14 13.77 14.69 17.86
N TYR A 15 12.74 14.67 17.00
CA TYR A 15 12.38 15.78 16.13
C TYR A 15 11.13 16.52 16.61
N LEU A 16 10.32 15.95 17.52
CA LEU A 16 9.04 16.54 17.94
C LEU A 16 9.20 17.88 18.65
N ASN A 17 10.27 18.06 19.42
CA ASN A 17 10.57 19.29 20.17
C ASN A 17 11.94 19.87 19.80
N ARG A 18 12.45 19.52 18.63
CA ARG A 18 13.78 19.95 18.20
C ARG A 18 13.74 21.37 17.67
N ASP A 19 14.71 22.18 18.11
CA ASP A 19 14.95 23.51 17.57
C ASP A 19 15.64 23.46 16.21
N LEU A 20 15.41 24.49 15.38
CA LEU A 20 16.09 24.63 14.10
C LEU A 20 17.55 25.03 14.31
N GLU A 21 18.44 24.47 13.50
CA GLU A 21 19.83 24.91 13.47
C GLU A 21 19.99 26.15 12.58
N TYR A 22 20.83 27.09 13.03
CA TYR A 22 21.15 28.33 12.32
C TYR A 22 22.61 28.34 11.86
N THR A 23 22.87 29.04 10.78
CA THR A 23 24.21 29.39 10.29
C THR A 23 24.82 30.50 11.15
N ASP A 24 26.12 30.73 11.02
CA ASP A 24 26.82 31.83 11.70
C ASP A 24 26.25 33.22 11.32
N LYS A 25 25.53 33.31 10.21
CA LYS A 25 24.84 34.53 9.73
C LYS A 25 23.40 34.66 10.25
N GLY A 26 22.96 33.78 11.15
CA GLY A 26 21.60 33.78 11.70
C GLY A 26 20.51 33.24 10.76
N GLN A 27 20.87 32.70 9.60
CA GLN A 27 19.90 32.05 8.69
C GLN A 27 19.69 30.59 9.06
N ILE A 28 18.47 30.06 8.92
CA ILE A 28 18.19 28.63 9.15
C ILE A 28 19.04 27.78 8.18
N LYS A 29 19.73 26.76 8.69
CA LYS A 29 20.55 25.86 7.87
C LYS A 29 19.67 25.08 6.90
N SER A 30 20.09 25.02 5.63
CA SER A 30 19.46 24.20 4.61
C SER A 30 20.00 22.76 4.62
N ASN A 31 19.73 22.02 5.70
CA ASN A 31 20.17 20.63 5.89
C ASN A 31 18.95 19.68 6.04
N THR A 32 19.19 18.38 5.92
CA THR A 32 18.13 17.36 6.01
C THR A 32 17.49 17.30 7.40
N THR A 33 18.26 17.52 8.47
CA THR A 33 17.75 17.50 9.86
C THR A 33 16.74 18.61 10.12
N ASN A 34 16.96 19.83 9.63
CA ASN A 34 15.98 20.91 9.72
C ASN A 34 14.74 20.63 8.86
N ILE A 35 14.88 20.03 7.67
CA ILE A 35 13.72 19.61 6.85
C ILE A 35 12.87 18.59 7.61
N ILE A 36 13.49 17.57 8.22
CA ILE A 36 12.77 16.60 9.06
C ILE A 36 12.08 17.31 10.23
N THR A 37 12.80 18.25 10.87
CA THR A 37 12.27 19.02 12.02
C THR A 37 11.02 19.81 11.64
N VAL A 38 11.05 20.59 10.55
CA VAL A 38 9.89 21.41 10.15
C VAL A 38 8.68 20.56 9.74
N LEU A 39 8.89 19.32 9.29
CA LEU A 39 7.82 18.40 8.91
C LEU A 39 7.21 17.64 10.10
N VAL A 40 8.00 17.38 11.14
CA VAL A 40 7.60 16.54 12.29
C VAL A 40 7.13 17.37 13.47
N ASN A 41 7.89 18.40 13.85
CA ASN A 41 7.56 19.26 14.98
C ASN A 41 6.26 20.04 14.68
N PRO A 42 5.21 19.94 15.52
CA PRO A 42 3.94 20.60 15.29
C PRO A 42 4.00 22.12 15.14
N LEU A 43 5.02 22.77 15.71
CA LEU A 43 5.17 24.23 15.72
C LEU A 43 5.60 24.84 14.37
N PHE A 44 5.84 24.02 13.33
CA PHE A 44 6.29 24.49 12.02
C PHE A 44 5.27 24.21 10.92
N CYS A 45 5.51 23.26 10.00
CA CYS A 45 4.67 23.10 8.81
C CYS A 45 3.20 22.78 9.14
N LYS A 46 2.91 22.18 10.30
CA LYS A 46 1.54 21.91 10.75
C LYS A 46 0.84 23.20 11.22
N GLU A 47 1.52 24.01 12.04
CA GLU A 47 1.03 25.32 12.50
C GLU A 47 0.77 26.26 11.30
N GLU A 48 1.70 26.31 10.35
CA GLU A 48 1.61 27.13 9.13
C GLU A 48 0.67 26.56 8.05
N GLN A 49 -0.03 25.47 8.37
CA GLN A 49 -0.96 24.75 7.50
C GLN A 49 -0.35 24.37 6.14
N ILE A 50 0.96 24.15 6.09
CA ILE A 50 1.69 23.71 4.89
C ILE A 50 1.38 22.25 4.59
N ILE A 51 1.30 21.43 5.64
CA ILE A 51 0.96 20.01 5.55
C ILE A 51 -0.07 19.67 6.62
N TYR A 52 -1.21 19.15 6.19
CA TYR A 52 -2.19 18.53 7.06
C TYR A 52 -2.20 17.04 6.77
N GLY A 53 -1.95 16.20 7.77
CA GLY A 53 -1.94 14.75 7.63
C GLY A 53 -0.56 14.11 7.79
N THR A 54 -0.39 12.90 7.26
CA THR A 54 0.74 12.02 7.59
C THR A 54 1.37 11.37 6.37
N ILE A 55 2.69 11.50 6.27
CA ILE A 55 3.56 10.76 5.34
C ILE A 55 4.00 9.47 6.04
N PHE A 56 3.92 8.34 5.35
CA PHE A 56 4.24 7.02 5.91
C PHE A 56 4.71 6.03 4.85
N PHE A 57 5.34 4.94 5.26
CA PHE A 57 5.75 3.86 4.37
C PHE A 57 4.77 2.69 4.46
N ASP A 58 4.17 2.29 3.35
CA ASP A 58 3.38 1.06 3.29
C ASP A 58 4.27 -0.13 2.93
N THR A 59 4.45 -1.01 3.91
CA THR A 59 5.24 -2.24 3.81
C THR A 59 4.62 -3.28 2.87
N CYS A 60 3.32 -3.19 2.56
CA CYS A 60 2.69 -4.10 1.61
C CYS A 60 3.05 -3.72 0.16
N SER A 61 2.84 -2.45 -0.22
CA SER A 61 3.19 -1.95 -1.56
C SER A 61 4.65 -1.54 -1.72
N MET A 62 5.43 -1.47 -0.63
CA MET A 62 6.81 -0.96 -0.62
C MET A 62 6.91 0.47 -1.16
N THR A 63 5.95 1.33 -0.83
CA THR A 63 5.91 2.72 -1.30
C THR A 63 5.69 3.71 -0.18
N VAL A 64 6.21 4.93 -0.37
CA VAL A 64 5.84 6.08 0.46
C VAL A 64 4.43 6.53 0.06
N ARG A 65 3.60 6.73 1.07
CA ARG A 65 2.20 7.12 0.96
C ARG A 65 1.95 8.39 1.77
N PHE A 66 0.88 9.09 1.43
CA PHE A 66 0.43 10.28 2.13
C PHE A 66 -1.09 10.25 2.28
N LEU A 67 -1.54 10.55 3.50
CA LEU A 67 -2.93 10.76 3.84
C LEU A 67 -3.06 12.19 4.37
N GLY A 68 -3.73 13.06 3.62
CA GLY A 68 -3.87 14.47 3.98
C GLY A 68 -3.84 15.43 2.80
N THR A 69 -3.52 16.69 3.05
CA THR A 69 -3.43 17.78 2.05
C THR A 69 -2.17 18.60 2.23
N LEU A 70 -1.70 19.16 1.12
CA LEU A 70 -0.65 20.18 1.11
C LEU A 70 -1.24 21.54 0.76
N LYS A 71 -0.66 22.61 1.32
CA LYS A 71 -0.98 23.99 0.94
C LYS A 71 -0.80 24.19 -0.56
N GLY A 72 -1.83 24.74 -1.21
CA GLY A 72 -1.86 24.96 -2.66
C GLY A 72 -2.32 23.76 -3.49
N GLU A 73 -2.64 22.62 -2.87
CA GLU A 73 -3.24 21.47 -3.55
C GLU A 73 -4.75 21.67 -3.76
N LYS A 74 -5.29 21.17 -4.87
CA LYS A 74 -6.74 21.22 -5.18
C LYS A 74 -7.49 19.95 -4.78
N GLN A 75 -6.83 19.00 -4.10
CA GLN A 75 -7.35 17.65 -3.87
C GLN A 75 -8.13 17.55 -2.55
N GLU A 76 -9.08 16.62 -2.48
CA GLU A 76 -9.91 16.37 -1.31
C GLU A 76 -9.14 15.70 -0.16
N GLU A 77 -9.50 16.05 1.08
CA GLU A 77 -8.75 15.77 2.32
C GLU A 77 -8.70 14.30 2.80
N ASN A 78 -9.16 13.32 2.01
CA ASN A 78 -9.49 11.99 2.57
C ASN A 78 -8.96 10.77 1.80
N GLU A 79 -8.06 10.93 0.83
CA GLU A 79 -7.51 9.80 0.07
C GLU A 79 -6.05 9.50 0.42
N ILE A 80 -5.76 8.22 0.64
CA ILE A 80 -4.38 7.74 0.71
C ILE A 80 -3.82 7.71 -0.71
N ARG A 81 -2.79 8.49 -0.98
CA ARG A 81 -2.12 8.54 -2.29
C ARG A 81 -0.66 8.17 -2.21
N LYS A 82 -0.12 7.74 -3.36
CA LYS A 82 1.30 7.48 -3.50
C LYS A 82 2.04 8.81 -3.45
N TRP A 83 3.06 8.90 -2.62
CA TRP A 83 3.95 10.06 -2.63
C TRP A 83 4.69 10.13 -3.97
N ASN A 84 4.75 11.31 -4.57
CA ASN A 84 5.34 11.51 -5.90
C ASN A 84 6.14 12.81 -5.96
N ASP A 85 6.82 13.03 -7.09
CA ASP A 85 7.67 14.20 -7.29
C ASP A 85 6.91 15.52 -7.27
N HIS A 86 5.64 15.52 -7.69
CA HIS A 86 4.80 16.71 -7.64
C HIS A 86 4.58 17.15 -6.18
N LEU A 87 4.25 16.22 -5.28
CA LEU A 87 4.10 16.49 -3.85
C LEU A 87 5.43 16.92 -3.20
N THR A 88 6.56 16.27 -3.56
CA THR A 88 7.90 16.69 -3.12
C THR A 88 8.18 18.14 -3.50
N ASN A 89 7.91 18.52 -4.75
CA ASN A 89 8.15 19.87 -5.24
C ASN A 89 7.24 20.89 -4.53
N LEU A 90 5.94 20.60 -4.42
CA LEU A 90 4.97 21.51 -3.78
C LEU A 90 5.35 21.79 -2.33
N LEU A 91 5.58 20.73 -1.55
CA LEU A 91 5.99 20.84 -0.15
C LEU A 91 7.32 21.57 0.01
N GLY A 92 8.28 21.26 -0.86
CA GLY A 92 9.60 21.89 -0.83
C GLY A 92 9.58 23.40 -1.11
N VAL A 93 8.73 23.84 -2.04
CA VAL A 93 8.56 25.27 -2.36
C VAL A 93 7.90 26.02 -1.20
N GLU A 94 6.86 25.45 -0.57
CA GLU A 94 6.21 26.08 0.58
C GLU A 94 7.15 26.16 1.80
N ILE A 95 7.98 25.13 2.05
CA ILE A 95 9.00 25.15 3.09
C ILE A 95 10.07 26.22 2.83
N GLU A 96 10.54 26.34 1.58
CA GLU A 96 11.51 27.37 1.21
C GLU A 96 10.94 28.77 1.40
N ARG A 97 9.69 28.98 0.99
CA ARG A 97 8.98 30.25 1.12
C ARG A 97 8.81 30.66 2.58
N GLU A 98 8.40 29.74 3.44
CA GLU A 98 8.04 30.04 4.83
C GLU A 98 9.28 30.12 5.74
N PHE A 99 10.19 29.16 5.62
CA PHE A 99 11.31 29.01 6.56
C PHE A 99 12.68 29.43 5.97
N GLY A 100 12.74 29.81 4.70
CA GLY A 100 14.00 30.15 4.01
C GLY A 100 14.96 28.97 3.84
N ILE A 101 14.49 27.73 4.06
CA ILE A 101 15.27 26.51 3.84
C ILE A 101 15.35 26.26 2.34
N LYS A 102 16.53 26.45 1.74
CA LYS A 102 16.70 26.34 0.29
C LYS A 102 16.24 24.99 -0.23
N TYR A 103 15.39 25.02 -1.26
CA TYR A 103 14.85 23.81 -1.87
C TYR A 103 15.95 22.94 -2.49
N SER A 104 15.84 21.63 -2.28
CA SER A 104 16.65 20.62 -2.95
C SER A 104 15.87 19.32 -2.98
N LYS A 105 15.52 18.87 -4.19
CA LYS A 105 14.74 17.63 -4.38
C LYS A 105 15.35 16.44 -3.66
N ASN A 106 16.67 16.25 -3.78
CA ASN A 106 17.35 15.13 -3.14
C ASN A 106 17.23 15.17 -1.60
N ARG A 107 17.47 16.34 -0.98
CA ARG A 107 17.33 16.49 0.49
C ARG A 107 15.89 16.29 0.94
N MET A 108 14.92 16.76 0.15
CA MET A 108 13.50 16.54 0.43
C MET A 108 13.15 15.05 0.33
N ASP A 109 13.54 14.37 -0.74
CA ASP A 109 13.31 12.94 -0.93
C ASP A 109 13.95 12.11 0.20
N ASP A 110 15.16 12.46 0.64
CA ASP A 110 15.84 11.82 1.78
C ASP A 110 15.05 12.01 3.08
N ALA A 111 14.61 13.24 3.38
CA ALA A 111 13.84 13.55 4.58
C ALA A 111 12.46 12.85 4.58
N ILE A 112 11.75 12.89 3.44
CA ILE A 112 10.45 12.25 3.25
C ILE A 112 10.58 10.74 3.43
N THR A 113 11.59 10.13 2.81
CA THR A 113 11.86 8.69 2.94
C THR A 113 12.18 8.33 4.39
N PHE A 114 13.03 9.11 5.06
CA PHE A 114 13.34 8.91 6.47
C PHE A 114 12.07 8.93 7.34
N ILE A 115 11.26 9.99 7.25
CA ILE A 115 10.01 10.13 8.02
C ILE A 115 9.05 8.97 7.70
N ALA A 116 8.89 8.64 6.43
CA ALA A 116 7.99 7.58 6.00
C ALA A 116 8.35 6.23 6.62
N HIS A 117 9.64 5.86 6.62
CA HIS A 117 10.12 4.61 7.20
C HIS A 117 9.96 4.57 8.72
N LYS A 118 10.05 5.71 9.41
CA LYS A 118 9.74 5.80 10.85
C LYS A 118 8.26 5.62 11.18
N ARG A 119 7.39 5.75 10.17
CA ARG A 119 5.94 5.50 10.25
C ARG A 119 5.54 4.30 9.40
N ALA A 120 6.38 3.25 9.35
CA ALA A 120 6.11 2.09 8.51
C ALA A 120 4.89 1.30 9.01
N ILE A 121 3.95 0.99 8.11
CA ILE A 121 2.73 0.23 8.41
C ILE A 121 2.42 -0.78 7.32
N ASN A 122 1.54 -1.75 7.60
CA ASN A 122 0.96 -2.63 6.57
C ASN A 122 -0.50 -2.20 6.37
N LEU A 123 -0.77 -1.52 5.26
CA LEU A 123 -2.10 -0.92 4.99
C LEU A 123 -3.24 -1.95 4.99
N PRO A 124 -3.15 -3.07 4.24
CA PRO A 124 -4.17 -4.12 4.32
C PRO A 124 -4.40 -4.64 5.74
N ALA A 125 -3.33 -4.88 6.51
CA ALA A 125 -3.44 -5.40 7.87
C ALA A 125 -4.13 -4.41 8.81
N MET A 126 -3.83 -3.12 8.68
CA MET A 126 -4.48 -2.08 9.47
C MET A 126 -5.96 -1.95 9.14
N HIS A 127 -6.32 -1.98 7.86
CA HIS A 127 -7.72 -1.96 7.45
C HIS A 127 -8.47 -3.21 7.94
N MET A 128 -7.91 -4.40 7.75
CA MET A 128 -8.57 -5.62 8.22
C MET A 128 -8.77 -5.63 9.74
N LYS A 129 -7.84 -5.04 10.52
CA LYS A 129 -7.97 -4.87 11.98
C LYS A 129 -9.05 -3.87 12.40
N SER A 130 -9.42 -2.93 11.53
CA SER A 130 -10.41 -1.91 11.87
C SER A 130 -11.84 -2.31 11.56
N LEU A 131 -12.03 -3.37 10.77
CA LEU A 131 -13.33 -3.91 10.45
C LEU A 131 -14.02 -4.41 11.73
N ALA A 132 -15.30 -4.05 11.90
CA ALA A 132 -16.13 -4.59 12.95
C ALA A 132 -16.53 -6.03 12.64
N TYR A 133 -16.54 -6.88 13.66
CA TYR A 133 -17.06 -8.23 13.58
C TYR A 133 -18.39 -8.30 14.34
N ASP A 134 -19.43 -8.79 13.66
CA ASP A 134 -20.78 -8.92 14.22
C ASP A 134 -21.02 -10.22 14.99
N GLY A 135 -20.03 -11.12 15.05
CA GLY A 135 -20.14 -12.39 15.77
C GLY A 135 -20.77 -13.52 14.96
N GLU A 136 -21.19 -13.27 13.72
CA GLU A 136 -21.90 -14.27 12.90
C GLU A 136 -20.95 -15.02 11.94
N SER A 137 -21.41 -16.18 11.46
CA SER A 137 -20.69 -16.99 10.48
C SER A 137 -21.19 -16.70 9.06
N HIS A 138 -20.57 -15.72 8.40
CA HIS A 138 -20.95 -15.30 7.04
C HIS A 138 -20.22 -16.04 5.92
N ILE A 139 -19.04 -16.59 6.20
CA ILE A 139 -18.13 -17.12 5.15
C ILE A 139 -18.77 -18.27 4.36
N SER A 140 -19.43 -19.20 5.04
CA SER A 140 -20.07 -20.36 4.40
C SER A 140 -21.12 -19.99 3.37
N LYS A 141 -21.74 -18.80 3.52
CA LYS A 141 -22.80 -18.31 2.62
C LYS A 141 -22.27 -17.55 1.41
N LEU A 142 -20.97 -17.22 1.33
CA LEU A 142 -20.44 -16.38 0.26
C LEU A 142 -20.59 -17.01 -1.13
N LEU A 143 -20.15 -18.26 -1.30
CA LEU A 143 -20.21 -18.93 -2.61
C LEU A 143 -21.66 -19.21 -3.06
N PRO A 144 -22.57 -19.73 -2.20
CA PRO A 144 -23.97 -19.89 -2.59
C PRO A 144 -24.66 -18.56 -2.90
N LYS A 145 -24.47 -17.54 -2.06
CA LYS A 145 -25.16 -16.24 -2.18
C LYS A 145 -24.74 -15.46 -3.42
N TYR A 146 -23.44 -15.43 -3.73
CA TYR A 146 -22.91 -14.56 -4.79
C TYR A 146 -22.64 -15.28 -6.11
N LEU A 147 -22.38 -16.59 -6.09
CA LEU A 147 -22.00 -17.35 -7.28
C LEU A 147 -22.97 -18.50 -7.60
N GLY A 148 -24.00 -18.73 -6.77
CA GLY A 148 -24.97 -19.81 -6.97
C GLY A 148 -24.37 -21.20 -6.78
N ALA A 149 -23.25 -21.32 -6.07
CA ALA A 149 -22.65 -22.62 -5.76
C ALA A 149 -23.55 -23.42 -4.79
N GLU A 150 -23.47 -24.75 -4.85
CA GLU A 150 -24.18 -25.60 -3.90
C GLU A 150 -23.72 -25.33 -2.46
N ASP A 151 -24.67 -25.25 -1.52
CA ASP A 151 -24.39 -25.09 -0.09
C ASP A 151 -23.94 -26.42 0.51
N THR A 152 -22.65 -26.72 0.33
CA THR A 152 -22.01 -27.95 0.81
C THR A 152 -20.93 -27.63 1.83
N LYS A 153 -20.67 -28.59 2.73
CA LYS A 153 -19.57 -28.50 3.70
C LYS A 153 -18.20 -28.27 3.03
N LEU A 154 -18.00 -28.86 1.85
CA LEU A 154 -16.77 -28.69 1.08
C LEU A 154 -16.60 -27.26 0.59
N ASN A 155 -17.64 -26.68 -0.03
CA ASN A 155 -17.58 -25.31 -0.54
C ASN A 155 -17.39 -24.30 0.59
N ALA A 156 -18.07 -24.50 1.72
CA ALA A 156 -17.87 -23.68 2.91
C ALA A 156 -16.42 -23.75 3.41
N TRP A 157 -15.85 -24.96 3.51
CA TRP A 157 -14.46 -25.16 3.94
C TRP A 157 -13.45 -24.53 3.00
N ILE A 158 -13.60 -24.69 1.68
CA ILE A 158 -12.71 -24.07 0.68
C ILE A 158 -12.72 -22.55 0.83
N MET A 159 -13.91 -21.94 0.94
CA MET A 159 -14.03 -20.49 1.09
C MET A 159 -13.37 -20.00 2.38
N GLU A 160 -13.61 -20.69 3.50
CA GLU A 160 -13.00 -20.38 4.79
C GLU A 160 -11.49 -20.51 4.76
N HIS A 161 -10.96 -21.62 4.25
CA HIS A 161 -9.53 -21.87 4.13
C HIS A 161 -8.83 -20.79 3.31
N MET A 162 -9.43 -20.39 2.17
CA MET A 162 -8.89 -19.33 1.32
C MET A 162 -8.87 -17.97 2.01
N LEU A 163 -9.94 -17.59 2.72
CA LEU A 163 -9.98 -16.30 3.43
C LEU A 163 -9.05 -16.28 4.64
N VAL A 164 -8.98 -17.37 5.41
CA VAL A 164 -8.06 -17.49 6.54
C VAL A 164 -6.61 -17.44 6.04
N GLY A 165 -6.30 -18.12 4.93
CA GLY A 165 -4.99 -18.06 4.27
C GLY A 165 -4.62 -16.65 3.81
N MET A 166 -5.57 -15.94 3.17
CA MET A 166 -5.41 -14.55 2.75
C MET A 166 -5.11 -13.63 3.93
N VAL A 167 -5.93 -13.70 4.99
CA VAL A 167 -5.76 -12.91 6.22
C VAL A 167 -4.41 -13.24 6.87
N LYS A 168 -4.05 -14.52 6.99
CA LYS A 168 -2.76 -14.94 7.57
C LYS A 168 -1.58 -14.32 6.82
N ARG A 169 -1.62 -14.28 5.49
CA ARG A 169 -0.56 -13.65 4.67
C ARG A 169 -0.46 -12.15 4.85
N VAL A 170 -1.60 -11.46 5.01
CA VAL A 170 -1.61 -10.03 5.30
C VAL A 170 -0.95 -9.73 6.65
N PHE A 171 -1.24 -10.53 7.69
CA PHE A 171 -0.69 -10.33 9.04
C PHE A 171 0.67 -10.97 9.29
N SER A 172 1.11 -11.90 8.45
CA SER A 172 2.39 -12.61 8.57
C SER A 172 3.11 -12.58 7.22
N LEU A 173 3.85 -11.50 6.99
CA LEU A 173 4.65 -11.33 5.78
C LEU A 173 5.62 -12.51 5.60
N GLY A 174 5.73 -13.01 4.37
CA GLY A 174 6.55 -14.19 4.05
C GLY A 174 5.90 -15.55 4.36
N CYS A 175 4.70 -15.59 4.95
CA CYS A 175 3.96 -16.84 5.11
C CYS A 175 3.61 -17.42 3.74
N LYS A 176 4.01 -18.68 3.50
CA LYS A 176 3.66 -19.40 2.29
C LYS A 176 2.18 -19.83 2.36
N PHE A 177 1.45 -19.60 1.27
CA PHE A 177 0.15 -20.18 0.99
C PHE A 177 0.15 -20.50 -0.49
N ASP A 178 0.34 -21.77 -0.82
CA ASP A 178 0.60 -22.29 -2.17
C ASP A 178 -0.60 -23.05 -2.75
N GLU A 179 -1.80 -22.67 -2.31
CA GLU A 179 -3.06 -23.21 -2.77
C GLU A 179 -3.80 -22.19 -3.65
N LEU A 180 -4.58 -22.71 -4.60
CA LEU A 180 -5.35 -21.92 -5.53
C LEU A 180 -6.79 -22.41 -5.58
N MET A 181 -7.73 -21.49 -5.39
CA MET A 181 -9.16 -21.76 -5.56
C MET A 181 -9.55 -21.63 -7.04
N VAL A 182 -10.18 -22.68 -7.58
CA VAL A 182 -10.72 -22.68 -8.93
C VAL A 182 -12.23 -22.50 -8.86
N LEU A 183 -12.75 -21.42 -9.46
CA LEU A 183 -14.18 -21.13 -9.52
C LEU A 183 -14.75 -21.55 -10.89
N THR A 184 -15.53 -22.63 -10.92
CA THR A 184 -16.25 -23.10 -12.10
C THR A 184 -17.71 -22.64 -12.06
N GLY A 185 -18.31 -22.44 -13.24
CA GLY A 185 -19.70 -21.95 -13.34
C GLY A 185 -19.93 -21.18 -14.64
N ILE A 186 -21.19 -20.83 -14.90
CA ILE A 186 -21.59 -20.14 -16.13
C ILE A 186 -20.87 -18.80 -16.30
N GLN A 187 -20.62 -18.42 -17.56
CA GLN A 187 -20.06 -17.11 -17.86
C GLN A 187 -21.02 -16.00 -17.45
N GLY A 188 -20.49 -14.88 -16.97
CA GLY A 188 -21.31 -13.73 -16.56
C GLY A 188 -21.88 -13.79 -15.15
N ILE A 189 -21.67 -14.87 -14.38
CA ILE A 189 -22.16 -15.00 -12.99
C ILE A 189 -21.45 -14.07 -11.97
N GLY A 190 -20.48 -13.26 -12.42
CA GLY A 190 -19.79 -12.29 -11.55
C GLY A 190 -18.53 -12.82 -10.85
N LYS A 191 -17.92 -13.92 -11.29
CA LYS A 191 -16.67 -14.48 -10.70
C LYS A 191 -15.55 -13.45 -10.54
N THR A 192 -15.26 -12.66 -11.58
CA THR A 192 -14.22 -11.62 -11.52
C THR A 192 -14.56 -10.56 -10.47
N SER A 193 -15.79 -10.03 -10.49
CA SER A 193 -16.24 -9.02 -9.53
C SER A 193 -16.24 -9.54 -8.09
N PHE A 194 -16.60 -10.81 -7.88
CA PHE A 194 -16.50 -11.45 -6.56
C PHE A 194 -15.05 -11.45 -6.06
N ILE A 195 -14.09 -11.91 -6.88
CA ILE A 195 -12.66 -11.94 -6.52
C ILE A 195 -12.12 -10.53 -6.26
N GLU A 196 -12.49 -9.55 -7.10
CA GLU A 196 -12.12 -8.14 -6.90
C GLU A 196 -12.61 -7.60 -5.55
N LYS A 197 -13.84 -7.95 -5.15
CA LYS A 197 -14.41 -7.53 -3.87
C LYS A 197 -13.73 -8.19 -2.67
N LEU A 198 -13.17 -9.40 -2.81
CA LEU A 198 -12.37 -10.02 -1.74
C LEU A 198 -11.11 -9.22 -1.41
N ALA A 199 -10.58 -8.45 -2.37
CA ALA A 199 -9.42 -7.60 -2.15
C ALA A 199 -9.71 -6.37 -1.29
N LEU A 200 -10.99 -6.06 -1.01
CA LEU A 200 -11.48 -4.88 -0.28
C LEU A 200 -11.27 -3.55 -1.02
N PHE A 201 -10.09 -3.33 -1.60
CA PHE A 201 -9.76 -2.15 -2.40
C PHE A 201 -9.18 -2.53 -3.77
N PRO A 202 -9.44 -1.72 -4.83
CA PRO A 202 -8.92 -1.97 -6.17
C PRO A 202 -7.39 -2.08 -6.22
N GLU A 203 -6.66 -1.31 -5.42
CA GLU A 203 -5.19 -1.35 -5.40
C GLU A 203 -4.62 -2.65 -4.82
N TRP A 204 -5.37 -3.39 -4.02
CA TRP A 204 -4.95 -4.68 -3.45
C TRP A 204 -5.31 -5.87 -4.34
N TYR A 205 -5.99 -5.61 -5.47
CA TYR A 205 -6.30 -6.59 -6.49
C TYR A 205 -5.34 -6.48 -7.69
N CYS A 206 -5.05 -7.62 -8.30
CA CYS A 206 -4.43 -7.70 -9.62
C CYS A 206 -4.97 -8.90 -10.39
N SER A 207 -5.17 -8.73 -11.70
CA SER A 207 -5.35 -9.86 -12.61
C SER A 207 -4.08 -10.07 -13.42
N LEU A 208 -3.59 -11.31 -13.44
CA LEU A 208 -2.46 -11.74 -14.24
C LEU A 208 -2.94 -12.47 -15.49
N ASN A 209 -2.58 -11.92 -16.64
CA ASN A 209 -2.74 -12.53 -17.96
C ASN A 209 -1.49 -13.33 -18.40
N ASN A 210 -0.42 -13.30 -17.61
CA ASN A 210 0.80 -14.05 -17.82
C ASN A 210 1.53 -14.25 -16.48
N ILE A 211 2.09 -15.44 -16.27
CA ILE A 211 2.90 -15.82 -15.09
C ILE A 211 4.41 -15.82 -15.39
N LYS A 212 4.79 -15.44 -16.61
CA LYS A 212 6.20 -15.38 -17.05
C LYS A 212 6.77 -13.97 -16.95
N GLY A 213 8.05 -13.93 -16.61
CA GLY A 213 8.86 -12.72 -16.69
C GLY A 213 8.83 -11.87 -15.42
N LYS A 214 9.70 -10.87 -15.39
CA LYS A 214 9.87 -9.96 -14.25
C LYS A 214 8.64 -9.08 -14.02
N ASP A 215 7.90 -8.77 -15.08
CA ASP A 215 6.73 -7.91 -15.04
C ASP A 215 5.58 -8.56 -14.25
N ALA A 216 5.39 -9.88 -14.39
CA ALA A 216 4.39 -10.62 -13.63
C ALA A 216 4.64 -10.52 -12.12
N VAL A 217 5.91 -10.62 -11.69
CA VAL A 217 6.29 -10.48 -10.27
C VAL A 217 6.15 -9.03 -9.79
N SER A 218 6.49 -8.05 -10.63
CA SER A 218 6.31 -6.62 -10.30
C SER A 218 4.84 -6.28 -10.02
N ASN A 219 3.92 -6.85 -10.81
CA ASN A 219 2.49 -6.65 -10.64
C ASN A 219 1.92 -7.24 -9.34
N LEU A 220 2.64 -8.16 -8.68
CA LEU A 220 2.23 -8.76 -7.40
C LEU A 220 2.50 -7.86 -6.18
N VAL A 221 3.36 -6.86 -6.32
CA VAL A 221 3.79 -6.02 -5.20
C VAL A 221 2.60 -5.18 -4.72
N GLY A 222 2.34 -5.18 -3.41
CA GLY A 222 1.19 -4.51 -2.82
C GLY A 222 -0.16 -5.19 -3.05
N LYS A 223 -0.18 -6.42 -3.60
CA LYS A 223 -1.42 -7.15 -3.88
C LYS A 223 -1.72 -8.17 -2.79
N VAL A 224 -2.99 -8.22 -2.40
CA VAL A 224 -3.55 -9.17 -1.44
C VAL A 224 -4.25 -10.32 -2.18
N VAL A 225 -4.99 -9.98 -3.24
CA VAL A 225 -5.73 -10.95 -4.06
C VAL A 225 -5.22 -10.87 -5.50
N VAL A 226 -4.86 -12.04 -6.03
CA VAL A 226 -4.35 -12.17 -7.40
C VAL A 226 -5.24 -13.16 -8.13
N LYS A 227 -5.87 -12.69 -9.20
CA LYS A 227 -6.61 -13.55 -10.12
C LYS A 227 -5.66 -14.01 -11.23
N LEU A 228 -5.62 -15.31 -11.49
CA LEU A 228 -5.03 -15.84 -12.72
C LEU A 228 -6.13 -15.99 -13.76
N GLU A 229 -5.97 -15.38 -14.93
CA GLU A 229 -6.91 -15.60 -16.02
C GLU A 229 -6.82 -17.05 -16.53
N GLU A 230 -7.96 -17.63 -16.91
CA GLU A 230 -8.16 -19.07 -17.20
C GLU A 230 -7.16 -19.63 -18.23
N PHE A 231 -6.81 -18.82 -19.24
CA PHE A 231 -5.89 -19.18 -20.31
C PHE A 231 -4.42 -19.31 -19.86
N VAL A 232 -4.06 -18.83 -18.67
CA VAL A 232 -2.67 -18.79 -18.19
C VAL A 232 -2.26 -20.11 -17.53
N ALA A 233 -3.17 -20.73 -16.78
CA ALA A 233 -2.87 -21.92 -15.97
C ALA A 233 -3.21 -23.25 -16.68
N LEU A 234 -4.11 -23.25 -17.67
CA LEU A 234 -4.72 -24.47 -18.22
C LEU A 234 -4.53 -24.64 -19.74
N ARG A 235 -3.63 -23.88 -20.38
CA ARG A 235 -3.43 -23.94 -21.83
C ARG A 235 -2.86 -25.28 -22.32
N ASN A 236 -1.97 -25.89 -21.52
CA ASN A 236 -1.36 -27.21 -21.73
C ASN A 236 -0.61 -27.67 -20.45
N ALA A 237 -0.12 -28.91 -20.44
CA ALA A 237 0.64 -29.47 -19.32
C ALA A 237 1.84 -28.58 -18.91
N LYS A 238 2.55 -28.01 -19.89
CA LYS A 238 3.67 -27.09 -19.63
C LYS A 238 3.22 -25.82 -18.90
N SER A 239 2.10 -25.20 -19.27
CA SER A 239 1.57 -24.02 -18.57
C SER A 239 1.09 -24.34 -17.15
N ALA A 240 0.57 -25.55 -16.93
CA ALA A 240 0.19 -25.99 -15.59
C ALA A 240 1.42 -26.17 -14.67
N ASP A 241 2.51 -26.73 -15.21
CA ASP A 241 3.77 -26.86 -14.46
C ASP A 241 4.44 -25.50 -14.22
N GLU A 242 4.39 -24.59 -15.19
CA GLU A 242 4.83 -23.20 -15.01
C GLU A 242 4.02 -22.48 -13.92
N ALA A 243 2.70 -22.68 -13.87
CA ALA A 243 1.84 -22.13 -12.82
C ALA A 243 2.18 -22.71 -11.44
N LYS A 244 2.42 -24.02 -11.34
CA LYS A 244 2.88 -24.66 -10.10
C LYS A 244 4.21 -24.09 -9.63
N LEU A 245 5.18 -23.94 -10.53
CA LEU A 245 6.48 -23.34 -10.20
C LEU A 245 6.32 -21.89 -9.71
N PHE A 246 5.47 -21.11 -10.37
CA PHE A 246 5.19 -19.72 -9.97
C PHE A 246 4.54 -19.63 -8.59
N ILE A 247 3.49 -20.43 -8.32
CA ILE A 247 2.75 -20.44 -7.05
C ILE A 247 3.59 -20.99 -5.90
N SER A 248 4.40 -22.02 -6.15
CA SER A 248 5.21 -22.69 -5.13
C SER A 248 6.54 -21.99 -4.83
N ALA A 249 6.93 -21.00 -5.65
CA ALA A 249 8.16 -20.24 -5.45
C ALA A 249 8.21 -19.59 -4.07
N ARG A 250 9.31 -19.78 -3.35
CA ARG A 250 9.52 -19.22 -2.00
C ARG A 250 9.99 -17.78 -2.03
N THR A 251 10.75 -17.42 -3.07
CA THR A 251 11.38 -16.10 -3.21
C THR A 251 11.42 -15.72 -4.67
N SER A 252 10.97 -14.50 -4.98
CA SER A 252 11.09 -13.90 -6.31
C SER A 252 11.71 -12.52 -6.14
N THR A 253 12.84 -12.28 -6.79
CA THR A 253 13.52 -10.99 -6.73
C THR A 253 12.98 -10.10 -7.83
N VAL A 254 12.38 -8.97 -7.47
CA VAL A 254 11.95 -7.93 -8.40
C VAL A 254 12.68 -6.64 -8.09
N ARG A 255 13.04 -5.91 -9.15
CA ARG A 255 13.49 -4.52 -9.02
C ARG A 255 12.27 -3.64 -9.21
N LEU A 256 11.82 -2.99 -8.14
CA LEU A 256 10.74 -2.02 -8.26
C LEU A 256 11.24 -0.85 -9.11
N PRO A 257 10.43 -0.33 -10.05
CA PRO A 257 10.80 0.86 -10.79
C PRO A 257 10.96 2.03 -9.81
N THR A 258 12.20 2.46 -9.61
CA THR A 258 12.53 3.69 -8.88
C THR A 258 12.23 4.87 -9.79
N LYS A 259 11.11 5.56 -9.53
CA LYS A 259 10.71 6.83 -10.18
C LYS A 259 10.95 6.85 -11.70
N ASP A 260 10.17 6.07 -12.46
CA ASP A 260 10.10 6.31 -13.90
C ASP A 260 9.11 7.45 -14.16
N PHE A 261 9.69 8.55 -14.64
CA PHE A 261 9.01 9.65 -15.31
C PHE A 261 8.07 9.08 -16.39
N LEU A 262 6.77 9.22 -16.18
CA LEU A 262 5.80 9.12 -17.27
C LEU A 262 5.68 10.50 -17.92
N LEU A 263 6.52 10.73 -18.92
CA LEU A 263 6.09 11.47 -20.11
C LEU A 263 5.26 10.49 -20.93
N MET A 264 3.93 10.68 -20.91
CA MET A 264 3.03 10.27 -21.98
C MET A 264 2.04 11.40 -22.21
#